data_AF-A0A849Q6H2-F1
#
_entry.id   AF-A0A849Q6H2-F1
#
_cell.length_a   1.000
_cell.length_b   1.000
_cell.length_c   1.000
_cell.angle_alpha   90.00
_cell.angle_beta   90.00
_cell.angle_gamma   90.00
#
_symmetry.space_group_name_H-M   'P 1'
#
loop_
_entity.id
_entity.type
_entity.pdbx_description
1 polymer ?
#
loop_
_entity_poly.entity_id
_entity_poly.type
_entity_poly.pdbx_seq_one_letter_code
_entity_poly.pdbx_strand_id
1 'polypeptide(L)'
;MAWCCPRRSTPSIGRISWGVGSTSRINTGPPVQKFGGSCLATPELTVRCSRIVAEACQAPSSVVIVVSALKGQTNLVREMLDRLLAGGNGIDNFMEEVRARHRLMAESTIMDRHIRGRVMDRMETLATQLERLLWGVIYTEELTPRTRDQALTHGERMSAHLFTGVLEDRGTPGVPLEADEAGVVTDGVFGSASADLVTTAMKLGQTIKGVLDRKEVPVLTGFFGADANGHSTTFGRNGSDYSAAV
;
A
#
# COMPACT_ATOMS: atom_id res chain seq x y z
N MET A 1 50.61 45.92 43.59
CA MET A 1 49.40 46.06 42.77
C MET A 1 49.78 45.98 41.31
N ALA A 2 49.64 44.79 40.72
CA ALA A 2 49.59 44.54 39.29
C ALA A 2 49.06 43.12 39.10
N TRP A 3 48.07 42.98 38.23
CA TRP A 3 47.40 41.76 37.82
C TRP A 3 48.34 40.80 37.08
N CYS A 4 48.18 39.47 37.27
CA CYS A 4 47.85 38.53 36.20
C CYS A 4 47.71 37.08 36.73
N CYS A 5 46.65 36.41 36.32
CA CYS A 5 46.27 35.04 36.67
C CYS A 5 47.05 34.00 35.81
N PRO A 6 47.53 32.86 36.36
CA PRO A 6 47.99 31.74 35.54
C PRO A 6 47.11 30.47 35.65
N ARG A 7 46.69 30.03 34.46
CA ARG A 7 46.66 28.65 33.92
C ARG A 7 46.07 27.50 34.76
N ARG A 8 44.96 26.96 34.24
CA ARG A 8 44.40 25.65 34.59
C ARG A 8 45.27 24.52 34.03
N SER A 9 45.53 23.53 34.87
CA SER A 9 46.18 22.25 34.58
C SER A 9 45.21 21.27 33.92
N THR A 10 45.71 20.50 32.96
CA THR A 10 45.06 19.32 32.38
C THR A 10 45.40 18.07 33.19
N PRO A 11 44.44 17.15 33.41
CA PRO A 11 44.75 15.75 33.67
C PRO A 11 44.48 14.90 32.42
N SER A 12 45.41 13.98 32.17
CA SER A 12 45.38 12.93 31.17
C SER A 12 44.29 11.89 31.46
N ILE A 13 43.54 11.49 30.42
CA ILE A 13 42.64 10.33 30.47
C ILE A 13 42.93 9.46 29.24
N GLY A 14 43.07 8.16 29.50
CA GLY A 14 43.70 7.17 28.64
C GLY A 14 42.96 6.85 27.34
N ARG A 15 43.73 6.38 26.36
CA ARG A 15 43.25 5.74 25.14
C ARG A 15 42.55 4.43 25.50
N ILE A 16 41.22 4.41 25.35
CA ILE A 16 40.46 3.18 25.22
C ILE A 16 40.29 2.94 23.72
N SER A 17 41.07 1.99 23.18
CA SER A 17 40.88 1.47 21.83
C SER A 17 39.63 0.58 21.82
N TRP A 18 38.51 1.11 21.34
CA TRP A 18 37.39 0.27 20.97
C TRP A 18 37.77 -0.46 19.68
N GLY A 19 37.90 -1.79 19.79
CA GLY A 19 38.08 -2.66 18.65
C GLY A 19 36.99 -2.40 17.62
N VAL A 20 37.40 -2.35 16.36
CA VAL A 20 36.49 -2.31 15.21
C VAL A 20 35.78 -3.66 15.17
N GLY A 21 34.71 -3.79 15.95
CA GLY A 21 33.74 -4.84 15.80
C GLY A 21 33.10 -4.66 14.45
N SER A 22 33.33 -5.63 13.56
CA SER A 22 32.60 -5.75 12.30
C SER A 22 31.10 -5.64 12.61
N THR A 23 30.49 -4.53 12.22
CA THR A 23 29.05 -4.44 12.13
C THR A 23 28.64 -5.49 11.10
N SER A 24 28.16 -6.63 11.60
CA SER A 24 27.32 -7.50 10.80
C SER A 24 26.22 -6.59 10.26
N ARG A 25 26.22 -6.37 8.94
CA ARG A 25 25.09 -5.74 8.28
C ARG A 25 23.92 -6.64 8.64
N ILE A 26 23.04 -6.18 9.53
CA ILE A 26 21.71 -6.74 9.64
C ILE A 26 21.21 -6.70 8.19
N ASN A 27 20.98 -7.87 7.61
CA ASN A 27 20.49 -7.98 6.24
C ASN A 27 19.02 -7.54 6.30
N THR A 28 18.81 -6.24 6.49
CA THR A 28 17.50 -5.62 6.39
C THR A 28 17.14 -5.75 4.92
N GLY A 29 15.99 -6.37 4.64
CA GLY A 29 15.48 -6.49 3.28
C GLY A 29 15.35 -5.13 2.57
N PRO A 30 14.79 -5.11 1.35
CA PRO A 30 14.60 -3.86 0.62
C PRO A 30 13.83 -2.85 1.50
N PRO A 31 14.21 -1.55 1.49
CA PRO A 31 13.43 -0.52 2.18
C PRO A 31 11.97 -0.54 1.72
N VAL A 32 11.05 -0.43 2.68
CA VAL A 32 9.61 -0.33 2.44
C VAL A 32 9.17 1.12 2.58
N GLN A 33 8.46 1.65 1.58
CA GLN A 33 7.86 2.99 1.63
C GLN A 33 6.34 2.89 1.51
N LYS A 34 5.64 3.45 2.49
CA LYS A 34 4.18 3.43 2.52
C LYS A 34 3.59 4.80 2.20
N PHE A 35 2.62 4.83 1.28
CA PHE A 35 1.83 6.01 0.94
C PHE A 35 0.39 5.83 1.43
N GLY A 36 -0.01 6.64 2.40
CA GLY A 36 -1.38 6.65 2.91
C GLY A 36 -2.34 7.39 1.98
N GLY A 37 -3.64 7.30 2.24
CA GLY A 37 -4.65 7.95 1.40
C GLY A 37 -4.48 9.47 1.30
N SER A 38 -3.93 10.14 2.32
CA SER A 38 -3.59 11.57 2.24
C SER A 38 -2.46 11.88 1.24
N CYS A 39 -1.51 10.96 1.04
CA CYS A 39 -0.47 11.06 0.02
C CYS A 39 -1.03 10.90 -1.39
N LEU A 40 -2.14 10.18 -1.53
CA LEU A 40 -2.84 9.92 -2.79
C LEU A 40 -4.15 10.71 -2.91
N ALA A 41 -4.23 11.87 -2.25
CA ALA A 41 -5.48 12.63 -2.18
C ALA A 41 -5.76 13.48 -3.42
N THR A 42 -4.71 13.93 -4.11
CA THR A 42 -4.82 14.77 -5.32
C THR A 42 -3.81 14.31 -6.38
N PRO A 43 -4.01 14.68 -7.65
CA PRO A 43 -3.04 14.41 -8.72
C PRO A 43 -1.63 14.90 -8.36
N GLU A 44 -1.50 16.12 -7.84
CA GLU A 44 -0.21 16.74 -7.52
C GLU A 44 0.53 15.96 -6.43
N LEU A 45 -0.18 15.52 -5.38
CA LEU A 45 0.40 14.72 -4.31
C LEU A 45 0.80 13.33 -4.81
N THR A 46 -0.01 12.72 -5.67
CA THR A 46 0.27 11.42 -6.28
C THR A 46 1.53 11.48 -7.14
N VAL A 47 1.66 12.51 -7.98
CA VAL A 47 2.87 12.77 -8.79
C VAL A 47 4.10 13.07 -7.92
N ARG A 48 3.91 13.77 -6.80
CA ARG A 48 5.00 13.97 -5.84
C ARG A 48 5.47 12.64 -5.26
N CYS A 49 4.56 11.73 -4.92
CA CYS A 49 4.89 10.40 -4.41
C CYS A 49 5.65 9.57 -5.46
N SER A 50 5.22 9.58 -6.72
CA SER A 50 5.93 8.85 -7.78
C SER A 50 7.37 9.36 -7.96
N ARG A 51 7.62 10.66 -7.79
CA ARG A 51 8.98 11.22 -7.82
C ARG A 51 9.84 10.71 -6.66
N ILE A 52 9.27 10.63 -5.45
CA ILE A 52 9.98 10.09 -4.27
C ILE A 52 10.39 8.63 -4.53
N VAL A 53 9.52 7.83 -5.16
CA VAL A 53 9.84 6.46 -5.55
C VAL A 53 10.96 6.43 -6.59
N ALA A 54 10.89 7.28 -7.63
CA ALA A 54 11.92 7.35 -8.65
C ALA A 54 13.30 7.74 -8.09
N GLU A 55 13.34 8.68 -7.13
CA GLU A 55 14.56 9.05 -6.39
C GLU A 55 15.09 7.87 -5.56
N ALA A 56 14.21 7.12 -4.88
CA ALA A 56 14.60 5.95 -4.10
C ALA A 56 15.17 4.82 -4.98
N CYS A 57 14.68 4.66 -6.21
CA CYS A 57 15.17 3.67 -7.16
C CYS A 57 16.60 3.97 -7.68
N GLN A 58 17.12 5.18 -7.48
CA GLN A 58 18.51 5.52 -7.82
C GLN A 58 19.50 5.03 -6.77
N ALA A 59 19.03 4.66 -5.57
CA ALA A 59 19.88 4.12 -4.53
C ALA A 59 20.30 2.67 -4.86
N PRO A 60 21.41 2.15 -4.29
CA PRO A 60 21.84 0.77 -4.52
C PRO A 60 20.83 -0.30 -4.07
N SER A 61 19.90 0.06 -3.18
CA SER A 61 18.89 -0.85 -2.65
C SER A 61 17.57 -0.66 -3.38
N SER A 62 16.99 -1.76 -3.87
CA SER A 62 15.65 -1.74 -4.46
C SER A 62 14.58 -1.45 -3.39
N VAL A 63 13.51 -0.74 -3.76
CA VAL A 63 12.44 -0.30 -2.84
C VAL A 63 11.16 -1.12 -3.05
N VAL A 64 10.43 -1.38 -1.97
CA VAL A 64 9.06 -1.94 -2.01
C VAL A 64 8.08 -0.85 -1.62
N ILE A 65 7.00 -0.71 -2.38
CA ILE A 65 5.97 0.31 -2.12
C ILE A 65 4.72 -0.36 -1.55
N VAL A 66 4.14 0.24 -0.52
CA VAL A 66 2.81 -0.13 0.01
C VAL A 66 1.87 1.07 -0.17
N VAL A 67 0.69 0.84 -0.73
CA VAL A 67 -0.31 1.91 -0.93
C VAL A 67 -1.61 1.62 -0.19
N SER A 68 -2.20 2.65 0.39
CA SER A 68 -3.60 2.65 0.84
C SER A 68 -4.54 3.02 -0.32
N ALA A 69 -5.84 2.86 -0.14
CA ALA A 69 -6.83 3.45 -1.04
C ALA A 69 -6.69 4.98 -1.14
N LEU A 70 -7.26 5.57 -2.21
CA LEU A 70 -7.38 7.02 -2.34
C LEU A 70 -8.10 7.62 -1.12
N LYS A 71 -7.81 8.88 -0.78
CA LYS A 71 -8.36 9.54 0.42
C LYS A 71 -9.89 9.38 0.50
N GLY A 72 -10.37 8.76 1.57
CA GLY A 72 -11.80 8.58 1.85
C GLY A 72 -12.48 7.46 1.08
N GLN A 73 -11.80 6.76 0.16
CA GLN A 73 -12.40 5.70 -0.66
C GLN A 73 -12.89 4.52 0.19
N THR A 74 -12.09 4.04 1.14
CA THR A 74 -12.49 2.96 2.06
C THR A 74 -13.71 3.35 2.91
N ASN A 75 -13.81 4.63 3.29
CA ASN A 75 -14.97 5.13 4.02
C ASN A 75 -16.24 5.13 3.16
N LEU A 76 -16.14 5.55 1.88
CA LEU A 76 -17.27 5.48 0.96
C LEU A 76 -17.80 4.05 0.82
N VAL A 77 -16.90 3.07 0.62
CA VAL A 77 -17.30 1.65 0.50
C VAL A 77 -18.01 1.18 1.78
N ARG A 78 -17.43 1.48 2.94
CA ARG A 78 -18.02 1.12 4.24
C ARG A 78 -19.40 1.76 4.44
N GLU A 79 -19.53 3.05 4.15
CA GLU A 79 -20.80 3.77 4.27
C GLU A 79 -21.87 3.21 3.33
N MET A 80 -21.48 2.77 2.12
CA MET A 80 -22.41 2.09 1.20
C MET A 80 -22.85 0.75 1.78
N LEU A 81 -21.94 -0.07 2.29
CA LEU A 81 -22.27 -1.36 2.92
C LEU A 81 -23.21 -1.18 4.12
N ASP A 82 -22.93 -0.22 5.00
CA ASP A 82 -23.77 0.10 6.16
C ASP A 82 -25.16 0.59 5.72
N ARG A 83 -25.25 1.35 4.62
CA ARG A 83 -26.53 1.77 4.03
C ARG A 83 -27.31 0.60 3.45
N LEU A 84 -26.67 -0.34 2.76
CA LEU A 84 -27.33 -1.53 2.22
C LEU A 84 -27.91 -2.39 3.35
N LEU A 85 -27.16 -2.57 4.44
CA LEU A 85 -27.65 -3.27 5.64
C LEU A 85 -28.88 -2.61 6.28
N ALA A 86 -29.01 -1.29 6.15
CA ALA A 86 -30.17 -0.55 6.63
C ALA A 86 -31.37 -0.57 5.64
N GLY A 87 -31.32 -1.40 4.59
CA GLY A 87 -32.35 -1.47 3.55
C GLY A 87 -32.34 -0.30 2.56
N GLY A 88 -31.23 0.46 2.51
CA GLY A 88 -31.07 1.59 1.61
C GLY A 88 -30.68 1.19 0.19
N ASN A 89 -30.69 2.17 -0.72
CA ASN A 89 -30.30 2.03 -2.12
C ASN A 89 -29.22 3.06 -2.50
N GLY A 90 -28.95 3.19 -3.80
CA GLY A 90 -28.01 4.19 -4.33
C GLY A 90 -26.64 3.63 -4.73
N ILE A 91 -26.57 2.32 -5.05
CA ILE A 91 -25.37 1.69 -5.62
C ILE A 91 -24.91 2.45 -6.86
N ASP A 92 -25.81 2.83 -7.77
CA ASP A 92 -25.46 3.50 -9.02
C ASP A 92 -24.72 4.83 -8.76
N ASN A 93 -25.25 5.68 -7.87
CA ASN A 93 -24.62 6.95 -7.51
C ASN A 93 -23.27 6.75 -6.81
N PHE A 94 -23.20 5.76 -5.91
CA PHE A 94 -21.94 5.38 -5.25
C PHE A 94 -20.90 4.93 -6.28
N MET A 95 -21.29 4.06 -7.21
CA MET A 95 -20.39 3.53 -8.23
C MET A 95 -19.94 4.62 -9.20
N GLU A 96 -20.80 5.57 -9.57
CA GLU A 96 -20.40 6.74 -10.36
C GLU A 96 -19.38 7.59 -9.61
N GLU A 97 -19.54 7.82 -8.30
CA GLU A 97 -18.54 8.54 -7.49
C GLU A 97 -17.21 7.80 -7.45
N VAL A 98 -17.22 6.47 -7.25
CA VAL A 98 -16.01 5.64 -7.27
C VAL A 98 -15.29 5.75 -8.62
N ARG A 99 -16.02 5.58 -9.73
CA ARG A 99 -15.47 5.67 -11.08
C ARG A 99 -14.92 7.07 -11.37
N ALA A 100 -15.67 8.12 -11.07
CA ALA A 100 -15.29 9.50 -11.33
C ALA A 100 -14.00 9.90 -10.60
N ARG A 101 -13.84 9.52 -9.32
CA ARG A 101 -12.63 9.81 -8.54
C ARG A 101 -11.38 9.18 -9.16
N HIS A 102 -11.46 7.91 -9.55
CA HIS A 102 -10.32 7.19 -10.13
C HIS A 102 -10.02 7.65 -11.56
N ARG A 103 -11.06 7.92 -12.37
CA ARG A 103 -10.93 8.49 -13.72
C ARG A 103 -10.21 9.83 -13.68
N LEU A 104 -10.68 10.76 -12.83
CA LEU A 104 -10.05 12.06 -12.65
C LEU A 104 -8.57 11.92 -12.30
N MET A 105 -8.25 11.04 -11.33
CA MET A 105 -6.87 10.84 -10.92
C MET A 105 -6.01 10.30 -12.07
N ALA A 106 -6.47 9.27 -12.79
CA ALA A 106 -5.72 8.68 -13.90
C ALA A 106 -5.53 9.67 -15.07
N GLU A 107 -6.58 10.38 -15.48
CA GLU A 107 -6.51 11.39 -16.54
C GLU A 107 -5.58 12.55 -16.19
N SER A 108 -5.52 12.93 -14.91
CA SER A 108 -4.67 14.03 -14.43
C SER A 108 -3.21 13.63 -14.22
N THR A 109 -2.91 12.34 -14.05
CA THR A 109 -1.57 11.88 -13.65
C THR A 109 -0.86 11.03 -14.70
N ILE A 110 -1.58 10.36 -15.60
CA ILE A 110 -1.02 9.45 -16.61
C ILE A 110 -1.23 10.05 -18.00
N MET A 111 -0.14 10.50 -18.63
CA MET A 111 -0.20 11.21 -19.92
C MET A 111 -0.16 10.27 -21.12
N ASP A 112 0.60 9.18 -21.03
CA ASP A 112 0.65 8.15 -22.05
C ASP A 112 -0.72 7.47 -22.20
N ARG A 113 -1.26 7.52 -23.43
CA ARG A 113 -2.60 7.02 -23.74
C ARG A 113 -2.72 5.50 -23.59
N HIS A 114 -1.65 4.75 -23.85
CA HIS A 114 -1.67 3.29 -23.74
C HIS A 114 -1.61 2.86 -22.28
N ILE A 115 -0.73 3.45 -21.47
CA ILE A 115 -0.67 3.20 -20.02
C ILE A 115 -2.00 3.59 -19.39
N ARG A 116 -2.52 4.79 -19.69
CA ARG A 116 -3.80 5.24 -19.15
C ARG A 116 -4.95 4.32 -19.55
N GLY A 117 -5.02 3.88 -20.82
CA GLY A 117 -6.03 2.93 -21.29
C GLY A 117 -6.02 1.64 -20.47
N ARG A 118 -4.84 0.99 -20.31
CA ARG A 118 -4.71 -0.24 -19.50
C ARG A 118 -5.16 -0.05 -18.05
N VAL A 119 -4.76 1.07 -17.43
CA VAL A 119 -5.10 1.38 -16.04
C VAL A 119 -6.60 1.61 -15.90
N MET A 120 -7.22 2.36 -16.82
CA MET A 120 -8.66 2.58 -16.85
C MET A 120 -9.45 1.28 -17.02
N ASP A 121 -9.04 0.39 -17.94
CA ASP A 121 -9.69 -0.90 -18.15
C ASP A 121 -9.63 -1.79 -16.89
N ARG A 122 -8.48 -1.79 -16.21
CA ARG A 122 -8.33 -2.54 -14.94
C ARG A 122 -9.20 -1.94 -13.83
N MET A 123 -9.26 -0.61 -13.72
CA MET A 123 -10.12 0.05 -12.74
C MET A 123 -11.60 -0.21 -13.01
N GLU A 124 -12.04 -0.21 -14.27
CA GLU A 124 -13.42 -0.54 -14.61
C GLU A 124 -13.75 -2.01 -14.29
N THR A 125 -12.80 -2.92 -14.50
CA THR A 125 -12.95 -4.33 -14.09
C THR A 125 -13.16 -4.45 -12.58
N LEU A 126 -12.34 -3.77 -11.78
CA LEU A 126 -12.46 -3.76 -10.31
C LEU A 126 -13.75 -3.07 -9.85
N ALA A 127 -14.13 -1.96 -10.48
CA ALA A 127 -15.40 -1.28 -10.19
C ALA A 127 -16.60 -2.19 -10.46
N THR A 128 -16.61 -2.90 -11.59
CA THR A 128 -17.65 -3.88 -11.93
C THR A 128 -17.71 -5.04 -10.93
N GLN A 129 -16.56 -5.51 -10.44
CA GLN A 129 -16.51 -6.54 -9.40
C GLN A 129 -17.12 -6.05 -8.08
N LEU A 130 -16.77 -4.83 -7.65
CA LEU A 130 -17.37 -4.21 -6.47
C LEU A 130 -18.88 -4.06 -6.63
N GLU A 131 -19.34 -3.51 -7.76
CA GLU A 131 -20.76 -3.33 -8.07
C GLU A 131 -21.53 -4.65 -7.99
N ARG A 132 -20.99 -5.72 -8.57
CA ARG A 132 -21.58 -7.07 -8.49
C ARG A 132 -21.66 -7.59 -7.05
N LEU A 133 -20.63 -7.36 -6.23
CA LEU A 133 -20.66 -7.72 -4.81
C LEU A 133 -21.77 -6.96 -4.08
N LEU A 134 -21.91 -5.66 -4.31
CA LEU A 134 -22.94 -4.82 -3.68
C LEU A 134 -24.36 -5.26 -4.08
N TRP A 135 -24.60 -5.57 -5.35
CA TRP A 135 -25.87 -6.15 -5.78
C TRP A 135 -26.13 -7.53 -5.18
N GLY A 136 -25.08 -8.35 -5.01
CA GLY A 136 -25.16 -9.62 -4.30
C GLY A 136 -25.68 -9.47 -2.87
N VAL A 137 -25.23 -8.44 -2.14
CA VAL A 137 -25.72 -8.12 -0.79
C VAL A 137 -27.21 -7.79 -0.80
N ILE A 138 -27.70 -7.05 -1.80
CA ILE A 138 -29.13 -6.76 -1.94
C ILE A 138 -29.92 -8.03 -2.21
N TYR A 139 -29.49 -8.86 -3.16
CA TYR A 139 -30.25 -10.05 -3.56
C TYR A 139 -30.28 -11.16 -2.51
N THR A 140 -29.23 -11.25 -1.70
CA THR A 140 -29.15 -12.23 -0.61
C THR A 140 -29.71 -11.69 0.70
N GLU A 141 -29.89 -10.38 0.82
CA GLU A 141 -30.22 -9.68 2.07
C GLU A 141 -29.21 -9.98 3.20
N GLU A 142 -27.99 -10.38 2.84
CA GLU A 142 -26.94 -10.78 3.78
C GLU A 142 -25.62 -10.05 3.48
N LEU A 143 -25.02 -9.47 4.53
CA LEU A 143 -23.63 -9.00 4.49
C LEU A 143 -22.77 -9.81 5.45
N THR A 144 -22.15 -10.88 4.94
CA THR A 144 -21.21 -11.67 5.72
C THR A 144 -19.90 -10.91 5.96
N PRO A 145 -19.17 -11.18 7.05
CA PRO A 145 -17.85 -10.59 7.30
C PRO A 145 -16.88 -10.75 6.13
N ARG A 146 -16.93 -11.91 5.45
CA ARG A 146 -16.16 -12.18 4.23
C ARG A 146 -16.51 -11.23 3.09
N THR A 147 -17.79 -11.06 2.80
CA THR A 147 -18.25 -10.16 1.72
C THR A 147 -17.87 -8.72 2.02
N ARG A 148 -17.99 -8.33 3.29
CA ARG A 148 -17.56 -7.00 3.77
C ARG A 148 -16.07 -6.78 3.54
N ASP A 149 -15.22 -7.71 3.96
CA ASP A 149 -13.78 -7.60 3.77
C ASP A 149 -13.42 -7.53 2.29
N GLN A 150 -14.00 -8.42 1.47
CA GLN A 150 -13.78 -8.42 0.02
C GLN A 150 -14.14 -7.07 -0.62
N ALA A 151 -15.30 -6.49 -0.29
CA ALA A 151 -15.70 -5.18 -0.79
C ALA A 151 -14.71 -4.08 -0.36
N LEU A 152 -14.26 -4.08 0.89
CA LEU A 152 -13.35 -3.07 1.41
C LEU A 152 -11.97 -3.07 0.73
N THR A 153 -11.49 -4.22 0.23
CA THR A 153 -10.18 -4.30 -0.45
C THR A 153 -10.11 -3.54 -1.78
N HIS A 154 -11.24 -3.26 -2.41
CA HIS A 154 -11.28 -2.70 -3.77
C HIS A 154 -10.65 -1.31 -3.86
N GLY A 155 -10.70 -0.53 -2.77
CA GLY A 155 -10.07 0.79 -2.73
C GLY A 155 -8.55 0.72 -2.92
N GLU A 156 -7.89 -0.18 -2.21
CA GLU A 156 -6.46 -0.43 -2.29
C GLU A 156 -6.08 -1.09 -3.63
N ARG A 157 -6.89 -2.04 -4.13
CA ARG A 157 -6.65 -2.66 -5.45
C ARG A 157 -6.64 -1.61 -6.56
N MET A 158 -7.64 -0.73 -6.60
CA MET A 158 -7.70 0.36 -7.58
C MET A 158 -6.53 1.33 -7.43
N SER A 159 -6.14 1.69 -6.20
CA SER A 159 -5.03 2.63 -5.98
C SER A 159 -3.68 2.04 -6.34
N ALA A 160 -3.44 0.75 -6.11
CA ALA A 160 -2.19 0.07 -6.50
C ALA A 160 -2.01 0.04 -8.02
N HIS A 161 -3.05 -0.32 -8.78
CA HIS A 161 -3.00 -0.27 -10.24
C HIS A 161 -2.82 1.16 -10.76
N LEU A 162 -3.56 2.12 -10.20
CA LEU A 162 -3.44 3.52 -10.58
C LEU A 162 -2.02 4.03 -10.33
N PHE A 163 -1.50 3.86 -9.12
CA PHE A 163 -0.18 4.38 -8.73
C PHE A 163 0.93 3.70 -9.55
N THR A 164 0.79 2.41 -9.86
CA THR A 164 1.73 1.73 -10.75
C THR A 164 1.74 2.34 -12.15
N GLY A 165 0.57 2.65 -12.72
CA GLY A 165 0.48 3.37 -13.98
C GLY A 165 1.14 4.76 -13.95
N VAL A 166 1.03 5.48 -12.82
CA VAL A 166 1.71 6.77 -12.62
C VAL A 166 3.23 6.63 -12.61
N LEU A 167 3.76 5.54 -12.01
CA LEU A 167 5.19 5.22 -12.03
C LEU A 167 5.66 4.89 -13.45
N GLU A 168 4.92 4.02 -14.16
CA GLU A 168 5.23 3.61 -15.54
C GLU A 168 5.31 4.82 -16.48
N ASP A 169 4.30 5.71 -16.43
CA ASP A 169 4.24 6.96 -17.22
C ASP A 169 5.44 7.88 -16.99
N ARG A 170 6.07 7.78 -15.82
CA ARG A 170 7.25 8.55 -15.42
C ARG A 170 8.56 7.79 -15.59
N GLY A 171 8.54 6.68 -16.31
CA GLY A 171 9.73 5.89 -16.63
C GLY A 171 10.24 5.05 -15.48
N THR A 172 9.43 4.78 -14.45
CA THR A 172 9.73 3.84 -13.37
C THR A 172 8.89 2.58 -13.55
N PRO A 173 9.45 1.47 -14.05
CA PRO A 173 8.70 0.22 -14.21
C PRO A 173 8.19 -0.27 -12.85
N GLY A 174 6.89 -0.48 -12.73
CA GLY A 174 6.26 -0.98 -11.51
C GLY A 174 5.41 -2.21 -11.78
N VAL A 175 5.16 -3.00 -10.74
CA VAL A 175 4.25 -4.15 -10.79
C VAL A 175 3.25 -4.02 -9.64
N PRO A 176 1.94 -3.92 -9.93
CA PRO A 176 0.93 -3.94 -8.88
C PRO A 176 0.83 -5.35 -8.30
N LEU A 177 0.86 -5.45 -6.97
CA LEU A 177 0.74 -6.71 -6.24
C LEU A 177 -0.47 -6.60 -5.29
N GLU A 178 -1.47 -7.44 -5.49
CA GLU A 178 -2.61 -7.56 -4.59
C GLU A 178 -2.23 -8.51 -3.45
N ALA A 179 -2.37 -8.08 -2.19
CA ALA A 179 -1.73 -8.72 -1.05
C ALA A 179 -2.17 -10.17 -0.82
N ASP A 180 -3.45 -10.47 -1.05
CA ASP A 180 -4.01 -11.82 -0.99
C ASP A 180 -3.46 -12.76 -2.07
N GLU A 181 -3.12 -12.24 -3.23
CA GLU A 181 -2.50 -13.00 -4.33
C GLU A 181 -0.96 -13.04 -4.22
N ALA A 182 -0.35 -11.99 -3.66
CA ALA A 182 1.09 -11.79 -3.59
C ALA A 182 1.76 -12.61 -2.48
N GLY A 183 0.97 -13.13 -1.53
CA GLY A 183 1.45 -14.03 -0.48
C GLY A 183 1.39 -13.48 0.93
N VAL A 184 0.60 -12.43 1.20
CA VAL A 184 0.27 -12.01 2.57
C VAL A 184 -0.78 -12.96 3.12
N VAL A 185 -0.39 -13.80 4.08
CA VAL A 185 -1.24 -14.84 4.67
C VAL A 185 -1.71 -14.41 6.07
N THR A 186 -2.95 -14.70 6.39
CA THR A 186 -3.59 -14.31 7.65
C THR A 186 -4.19 -15.51 8.41
N ASP A 187 -4.59 -15.25 9.65
CA ASP A 187 -5.30 -16.19 10.53
C ASP A 187 -6.77 -16.44 10.15
N GLY A 188 -7.30 -15.75 9.12
CA GLY A 188 -8.68 -15.92 8.67
C GLY A 188 -9.74 -15.16 9.48
N VAL A 189 -9.36 -14.31 10.43
CA VAL A 189 -10.32 -13.53 11.23
C VAL A 189 -10.79 -12.29 10.45
N PHE A 190 -11.92 -12.43 9.73
CA PHE A 190 -12.49 -11.33 8.94
C PHE A 190 -12.72 -10.04 9.76
N GLY A 191 -12.33 -8.90 9.20
CA GLY A 191 -12.46 -7.57 9.79
C GLY A 191 -11.33 -7.13 10.73
N SER A 192 -10.52 -8.07 11.23
CA SER A 192 -9.42 -7.81 12.17
C SER A 192 -8.38 -8.93 12.17
N ALA A 193 -7.98 -9.37 10.99
CA ALA A 193 -7.05 -10.49 10.84
C ALA A 193 -5.66 -10.13 11.35
N SER A 194 -4.89 -11.16 11.72
CA SER A 194 -3.45 -11.03 11.99
C SER A 194 -2.64 -11.73 10.91
N ALA A 195 -1.51 -11.16 10.52
CA ALA A 195 -0.63 -11.79 9.53
C ALA A 195 0.12 -12.98 10.13
N ASP A 196 0.11 -14.11 9.41
CA ASP A 196 1.08 -15.20 9.62
C ASP A 196 2.43 -14.75 9.04
N LEU A 197 3.28 -14.20 9.91
CA LEU A 197 4.58 -13.64 9.52
C LEU A 197 5.51 -14.68 8.90
N VAL A 198 5.45 -15.94 9.35
CA VAL A 198 6.35 -16.99 8.86
C VAL A 198 5.97 -17.36 7.43
N THR A 199 4.68 -17.63 7.20
CA THR A 199 4.20 -17.99 5.86
C THR A 199 4.28 -16.79 4.91
N THR A 200 3.98 -15.58 5.39
CA THR A 200 4.07 -14.34 4.60
C THR A 200 5.51 -14.06 4.17
N ALA A 201 6.48 -14.13 5.09
CA ALA A 201 7.88 -13.91 4.75
C ALA A 201 8.40 -14.85 3.65
N MET A 202 7.94 -16.11 3.65
CA MET A 202 8.29 -17.07 2.60
C MET A 202 7.62 -16.74 1.27
N LYS A 203 6.29 -16.61 1.26
CA LYS A 203 5.51 -16.43 0.01
C LYS A 203 5.70 -15.05 -0.59
N LEU A 204 5.42 -13.99 0.18
CA LEU A 204 5.58 -12.62 -0.26
C LEU A 204 7.05 -12.31 -0.59
N GLY A 205 7.99 -12.81 0.21
CA GLY A 205 9.41 -12.65 -0.06
C GLY A 205 9.83 -13.20 -1.43
N GLN A 206 9.30 -14.36 -1.82
CA GLN A 206 9.53 -14.94 -3.15
C GLN A 206 8.91 -14.08 -4.26
N THR A 207 7.67 -13.61 -4.09
CA THR A 207 6.98 -12.73 -5.04
C THR A 207 7.74 -11.41 -5.24
N ILE A 208 8.09 -10.73 -4.14
CA ILE A 208 8.85 -9.47 -4.15
C ILE A 208 10.19 -9.68 -4.83
N LYS A 209 10.93 -10.72 -4.45
CA LYS A 209 12.23 -11.03 -5.06
C LYS A 209 12.11 -11.18 -6.58
N GLY A 210 11.08 -11.89 -7.06
CA GLY A 210 10.85 -12.06 -8.50
C GLY A 210 10.62 -10.74 -9.25
N VAL A 211 9.95 -9.77 -8.63
CA VAL A 211 9.75 -8.42 -9.21
C VAL A 211 11.07 -7.64 -9.19
N LEU A 212 11.78 -7.66 -8.06
CA LEU A 212 13.05 -6.94 -7.89
C LEU A 212 14.15 -7.46 -8.81
N ASP A 213 14.22 -8.78 -9.05
CA ASP A 213 15.19 -9.40 -9.96
C ASP A 213 15.01 -8.92 -11.42
N ARG A 214 13.79 -8.46 -11.78
CA ARG A 214 13.49 -7.82 -13.09
C ARG A 214 13.75 -6.32 -13.11
N LYS A 215 14.26 -5.74 -12.02
CA LYS A 215 14.47 -4.30 -11.82
C LYS A 215 13.18 -3.48 -11.91
N GLU A 216 12.08 -4.07 -11.47
CA GLU A 216 10.78 -3.41 -11.37
C GLU A 216 10.46 -3.08 -9.91
N VAL A 217 9.59 -2.10 -9.69
CA VAL A 217 9.15 -1.68 -8.36
C VAL A 217 7.86 -2.41 -7.97
N PRO A 218 7.87 -3.29 -6.95
CA PRO A 218 6.65 -3.90 -6.44
C PRO A 218 5.81 -2.85 -5.70
N VAL A 219 4.55 -2.70 -6.13
CA VAL A 219 3.54 -1.81 -5.53
C VAL A 219 2.45 -2.67 -4.89
N LEU A 220 2.63 -2.98 -3.61
CA LEU A 220 1.76 -3.84 -2.84
C LEU A 220 0.55 -3.06 -2.30
N THR A 221 -0.64 -3.65 -2.39
CA THR A 221 -1.81 -3.17 -1.67
C THR A 221 -1.60 -3.32 -0.16
N GLY A 222 -1.90 -2.29 0.63
CA GLY A 222 -1.96 -2.43 2.09
C GLY A 222 -3.29 -3.01 2.59
N PHE A 223 -3.50 -2.99 3.90
CA PHE A 223 -4.77 -3.20 4.61
C PHE A 223 -5.35 -4.63 4.64
N PHE A 224 -4.99 -5.51 3.71
CA PHE A 224 -5.54 -6.87 3.67
C PHE A 224 -4.49 -7.93 3.31
N GLY A 225 -4.89 -9.20 3.45
CA GLY A 225 -4.20 -10.41 3.01
C GLY A 225 -5.20 -11.52 2.73
N ALA A 226 -4.76 -12.77 2.66
CA ALA A 226 -5.61 -13.94 2.42
C ALA A 226 -5.62 -14.94 3.58
N ASP A 227 -6.80 -15.50 3.87
CA ASP A 227 -6.92 -16.71 4.69
C ASP A 227 -6.34 -17.95 3.97
N ALA A 228 -6.35 -19.09 4.65
CA ALA A 228 -5.85 -20.36 4.09
C ALA A 228 -6.63 -20.85 2.84
N ASN A 229 -7.84 -20.34 2.60
CA ASN A 229 -8.68 -20.68 1.45
C ASN A 229 -8.56 -19.65 0.31
N GLY A 230 -7.74 -18.60 0.47
CA GLY A 230 -7.58 -17.53 -0.51
C GLY A 230 -8.66 -16.45 -0.44
N HIS A 231 -9.46 -16.38 0.63
CA HIS A 231 -10.40 -15.29 0.84
C HIS A 231 -9.70 -14.06 1.40
N SER A 232 -10.01 -12.89 0.86
CA SER A 232 -9.48 -11.62 1.37
C SER A 232 -9.96 -11.36 2.79
N THR A 233 -9.02 -11.05 3.68
CA THR A 233 -9.27 -10.66 5.08
C THR A 233 -8.59 -9.33 5.37
N THR A 234 -9.27 -8.43 6.06
CA THR A 234 -8.74 -7.10 6.40
C THR A 234 -8.11 -7.06 7.78
N PHE A 235 -7.05 -6.27 7.96
CA PHE A 235 -6.34 -6.10 9.23
C PHE A 235 -7.04 -5.14 10.21
N GLY A 236 -8.21 -4.60 9.85
CA GLY A 236 -8.91 -3.62 10.66
C GLY A 236 -8.24 -2.23 10.68
N ARG A 237 -8.38 -1.51 11.81
CA ARG A 237 -7.90 -0.12 11.90
C ARG A 237 -6.39 -0.04 11.71
N ASN A 238 -5.95 0.97 10.96
CA ASN A 238 -4.54 1.20 10.61
C ASN A 238 -3.90 0.03 9.84
N GLY A 239 -4.71 -0.81 9.18
CA GLY A 239 -4.21 -2.00 8.51
C GLY A 239 -3.13 -1.76 7.46
N SER A 240 -3.14 -0.63 6.74
CA SER A 240 -2.06 -0.33 5.78
C SER A 240 -0.71 -0.02 6.43
N ASP A 241 -0.69 0.53 7.66
CA ASP A 241 0.55 0.74 8.40
C ASP A 241 1.08 -0.58 8.94
N TYR A 242 0.17 -1.46 9.38
CA TYR A 242 0.49 -2.84 9.73
C TYR A 242 1.07 -3.60 8.53
N SER A 243 0.48 -3.49 7.34
CA SER A 243 1.02 -4.10 6.11
C SER A 243 2.43 -3.65 5.74
N ALA A 244 2.85 -2.44 6.13
CA ALA A 244 4.21 -1.97 5.86
C ALA A 244 5.24 -2.55 6.84
N ALA A 245 4.79 -3.03 8.00
CA ALA A 245 5.62 -3.65 9.04
C ALA A 245 5.71 -5.18 8.90
N VAL A 246 4.66 -5.81 8.37
CA VAL A 246 4.59 -7.24 8.00
C VAL A 246 5.49 -7.52 6.80
#